data_AF-A0A9E2JFX4-F1
#
_entry.id   AF-A0A9E2JFX4-F1
#
_cell.length_a   1.000
_cell.length_b   1.000
_cell.length_c   1.000
_cell.angle_alpha   90.00
_cell.angle_beta   90.00
_cell.angle_gamma   90.00
#
_symmetry.space_group_name_H-M   'P 1'
#
loop_
_entity.id
_entity.type
_entity.pdbx_description
1 polymer ?
#
loop_
_entity_poly.entity_id
_entity_poly.type
_entity_poly.pdbx_seq_one_letter_code
_entity_poly.pdbx_strand_id
1 'polypeptide(L)'
;MAFWRKWTKDKPPRSEEAGDVLDLSKRITPLVDDTVNQVFHAHARLLIAEPIAYIVPAVWGAAKGVELTEVQREIHARISPAVQEIFKLLDLKDISQQQAFAIAYLIRGLFIAKITYMIEAFKNLADSPEDDPSNRGWLDRTDPAGNA
;
A
#
# COMPACT_ATOMS: atom_id res chain seq x y z
N MET A 1 -42.50 33.69 26.05
CA MET A 1 -41.04 33.44 26.02
C MET A 1 -40.79 31.95 26.28
N ALA A 2 -39.79 31.37 25.61
CA ALA A 2 -39.41 29.93 25.57
C ALA A 2 -40.13 29.04 24.53
N PHE A 3 -40.05 29.49 23.28
CA PHE A 3 -40.31 28.78 22.02
C PHE A 3 -39.13 27.84 21.65
N TRP A 4 -38.78 26.85 22.50
CA TRP A 4 -37.57 26.03 22.27
C TRP A 4 -37.74 24.56 22.65
N ARG A 5 -38.80 23.90 22.15
CA ARG A 5 -39.08 22.48 22.46
C ARG A 5 -39.12 21.53 21.25
N LYS A 6 -38.60 21.90 20.07
CA LYS A 6 -38.87 21.07 18.87
C LYS A 6 -37.82 20.98 17.75
N TRP A 7 -36.55 21.23 17.99
CA TRP A 7 -35.50 21.06 16.97
C TRP A 7 -34.24 20.62 17.74
N THR A 8 -33.69 19.41 17.66
CA THR A 8 -33.51 18.50 16.54
C THR A 8 -33.47 17.05 17.05
N LYS A 9 -34.51 16.28 16.72
CA LYS A 9 -34.56 14.83 16.92
C LYS A 9 -34.72 14.14 15.57
N ASP A 10 -33.81 14.46 14.66
CA ASP A 10 -33.61 13.76 13.40
C ASP A 10 -32.10 13.61 13.20
N LYS A 11 -31.50 12.63 13.89
CA LYS A 11 -30.31 12.00 13.31
C LYS A 11 -30.84 11.28 12.07
N PRO A 12 -30.34 11.56 10.86
CA PRO A 12 -30.67 10.71 9.72
C PRO A 12 -30.34 9.27 10.12
N PRO A 13 -31.13 8.27 9.69
CA PRO A 13 -30.77 6.89 9.91
C PRO A 13 -29.32 6.72 9.43
N ARG A 14 -28.47 6.05 10.21
CA ARG A 14 -27.18 5.57 9.69
C ARG A 14 -27.53 4.83 8.40
N SER A 15 -27.27 5.46 7.26
CA SER A 15 -27.71 4.91 5.98
C SER A 15 -27.02 3.57 5.80
N GLU A 16 -27.78 2.58 5.33
CA GLU A 16 -27.26 1.24 5.00
C GLU A 16 -26.02 1.35 4.07
N GLU A 17 -25.95 2.41 3.26
CA GLU A 17 -24.81 2.81 2.43
C GLU A 17 -23.48 2.97 3.21
N ALA A 18 -23.50 3.54 4.43
CA ALA A 18 -22.29 3.69 5.23
C ALA A 18 -21.81 2.37 5.83
N GLY A 19 -22.73 1.43 6.08
CA GLY A 19 -22.40 0.05 6.47
C GLY A 19 -21.73 -0.70 5.34
N ASP A 20 -22.26 -0.55 4.12
CA ASP A 20 -21.78 -1.21 2.90
C ASP A 20 -20.35 -0.76 2.51
N VAL A 21 -20.07 0.55 2.57
CA VAL A 21 -18.72 1.09 2.28
C VAL A 21 -17.66 0.59 3.27
N LEU A 22 -18.01 0.50 4.56
CA LEU A 22 -17.09 -0.01 5.58
C LEU A 22 -16.82 -1.51 5.39
N ASP A 23 -17.81 -2.28 4.97
CA ASP A 23 -17.65 -3.71 4.75
C ASP A 23 -16.84 -4.02 3.48
N LEU A 24 -17.03 -3.25 2.41
CA LEU A 24 -16.14 -3.25 1.24
C LEU A 24 -14.69 -2.96 1.62
N SER A 25 -14.46 -1.92 2.42
CA SER A 25 -13.12 -1.53 2.87
C SER A 25 -12.44 -2.63 3.70
N LYS A 26 -13.19 -3.34 4.54
CA LYS A 26 -12.70 -4.48 5.35
C LYS A 26 -12.36 -5.71 4.50
N ARG A 27 -12.85 -5.82 3.27
CA ARG A 27 -12.55 -6.94 2.37
C ARG A 27 -11.39 -6.60 1.43
N ILE A 28 -11.40 -5.40 0.87
CA ILE A 28 -10.37 -4.95 -0.09
C ILE A 28 -9.03 -4.70 0.61
N THR A 29 -9.04 -4.07 1.80
CA THR A 29 -7.79 -3.72 2.50
C THR A 29 -6.94 -4.96 2.82
N PRO A 30 -7.47 -6.01 3.48
CA PRO A 30 -6.69 -7.22 3.73
C PRO A 30 -6.23 -7.91 2.46
N LEU A 31 -7.07 -7.95 1.41
CA LEU A 31 -6.67 -8.54 0.13
C LEU A 31 -5.44 -7.84 -0.48
N VAL A 32 -5.41 -6.51 -0.43
CA VAL A 32 -4.25 -5.72 -0.89
C VAL A 32 -3.05 -5.99 0.02
N ASP A 33 -3.22 -5.86 1.33
CA ASP A 33 -2.14 -5.96 2.30
C ASP A 33 -1.52 -7.35 2.32
N ASP A 34 -2.32 -8.41 2.32
CA ASP A 34 -1.87 -9.79 2.29
C ASP A 34 -1.11 -10.08 0.99
N THR A 35 -1.63 -9.62 -0.15
CA THR A 35 -0.95 -9.80 -1.45
C THR A 35 0.39 -9.08 -1.48
N VAL A 36 0.45 -7.85 -0.97
CA VAL A 36 1.69 -7.07 -0.88
C VAL A 36 2.70 -7.76 0.05
N ASN A 37 2.28 -8.13 1.25
CA ASN A 37 3.14 -8.82 2.23
C ASN A 37 3.69 -10.12 1.66
N GLN A 38 2.82 -10.89 1.00
CA GLN A 38 3.18 -12.13 0.35
C GLN A 38 4.21 -11.95 -0.78
N VAL A 39 4.04 -10.94 -1.63
CA VAL A 39 5.00 -10.58 -2.67
C VAL A 39 6.33 -10.17 -2.05
N PHE A 40 6.29 -9.27 -1.07
CA PHE A 40 7.49 -8.75 -0.43
C PHE A 40 8.27 -9.87 0.26
N HIS A 41 7.65 -10.66 1.12
CA HIS A 41 8.34 -11.72 1.86
C HIS A 41 8.89 -12.82 0.96
N ALA A 42 8.22 -13.15 -0.16
CA ALA A 42 8.72 -14.14 -1.11
C ALA A 42 9.99 -13.68 -1.84
N HIS A 43 10.16 -12.37 -2.04
CA HIS A 43 11.22 -11.81 -2.89
C HIS A 43 12.05 -10.71 -2.23
N ALA A 44 11.98 -10.54 -0.90
CA ALA A 44 12.48 -9.38 -0.17
C ALA A 44 13.95 -9.08 -0.49
N ARG A 45 14.81 -10.09 -0.44
CA ARG A 45 16.25 -9.95 -0.71
C ARG A 45 16.53 -9.34 -2.09
N LEU A 46 15.80 -9.80 -3.11
CA LEU A 46 15.96 -9.30 -4.48
C LEU A 46 15.36 -7.91 -4.60
N LEU A 47 14.13 -7.71 -4.11
CA LEU A 47 13.43 -6.43 -4.18
C LEU A 47 14.18 -5.29 -3.48
N ILE A 48 14.90 -5.59 -2.39
CA ILE A 48 15.74 -4.63 -1.68
C ILE A 48 17.02 -4.29 -2.47
N ALA A 49 17.60 -5.27 -3.16
CA ALA A 49 18.84 -5.09 -3.92
C ALA A 49 18.63 -4.37 -5.26
N GLU A 50 17.42 -4.47 -5.84
CA GLU A 50 17.07 -3.86 -7.11
C GLU A 50 16.66 -2.38 -6.97
N PRO A 51 16.80 -1.57 -8.03
CA PRO A 51 16.21 -0.23 -8.08
C PRO A 51 14.69 -0.30 -7.94
N ILE A 52 14.07 0.70 -7.29
CA ILE A 52 12.61 0.77 -7.10
C ILE A 52 11.85 0.57 -8.43
N ALA A 53 12.38 1.07 -9.54
CA ALA A 53 11.77 0.93 -10.86
C ALA A 53 11.56 -0.53 -11.30
N TYR A 54 12.27 -1.50 -10.71
CA TYR A 54 12.11 -2.93 -10.98
C TYR A 54 10.69 -3.45 -10.75
N ILE A 55 9.97 -2.89 -9.77
CA ILE A 55 8.62 -3.37 -9.43
C ILE A 55 7.58 -2.98 -10.48
N VAL A 56 7.84 -1.91 -11.25
CA VAL A 56 6.90 -1.37 -12.23
C VAL A 56 6.51 -2.42 -13.28
N PRO A 57 7.42 -3.00 -14.07
CA PRO A 57 7.08 -4.05 -15.03
C PRO A 57 6.51 -5.31 -14.36
N ALA A 58 6.91 -5.62 -13.12
CA ALA A 58 6.36 -6.75 -12.36
C ALA A 58 4.85 -6.61 -12.10
N VAL A 59 4.39 -5.38 -11.82
CA VAL A 59 2.96 -5.12 -11.54
C VAL A 59 2.16 -4.93 -12.82
N TRP A 60 2.69 -4.19 -13.79
CA TRP A 60 2.00 -3.92 -15.05
C TRP A 60 1.94 -5.12 -15.98
N GLY A 61 2.92 -6.03 -15.88
CA GLY A 61 3.15 -7.08 -16.87
C GLY A 61 4.12 -6.61 -17.97
N ALA A 62 4.37 -7.48 -18.95
CA ALA A 62 5.28 -7.19 -20.05
C ALA A 62 4.78 -6.00 -20.89
N ALA A 63 5.62 -4.97 -21.05
CA ALA A 63 5.43 -3.97 -22.09
C ALA A 63 5.88 -4.53 -23.45
N LYS A 64 5.40 -3.96 -24.57
CA LYS A 64 5.89 -4.34 -25.91
C LYS A 64 7.41 -4.17 -25.97
N GLY A 65 8.12 -5.29 -26.11
CA GLY A 65 9.58 -5.32 -26.27
C GLY A 65 10.40 -5.52 -24.98
N VAL A 66 9.75 -5.70 -23.83
CA VAL A 66 10.46 -6.02 -22.57
C VAL A 66 9.90 -7.31 -22.00
N GLU A 67 10.71 -8.35 -22.01
CA GLU A 67 10.38 -9.59 -21.33
C GLU A 67 10.53 -9.41 -19.82
N LEU A 68 9.56 -9.92 -19.08
CA LEU A 68 9.65 -9.97 -17.63
C LEU A 68 10.74 -10.97 -17.22
N THR A 69 11.44 -10.67 -16.13
CA THR A 69 12.22 -11.70 -15.43
C THR A 69 11.28 -12.76 -14.83
N GLU A 70 11.84 -13.89 -14.38
CA GLU A 70 11.04 -14.92 -13.70
C GLU A 70 10.36 -14.35 -12.45
N VAL A 71 11.10 -13.62 -11.61
CA VAL A 71 10.54 -12.99 -10.40
C VAL A 71 9.48 -11.95 -10.75
N GLN A 72 9.67 -11.17 -11.81
CA GLN A 72 8.64 -10.23 -12.25
C GLN A 72 7.37 -10.93 -12.75
N ARG A 73 7.50 -12.09 -13.42
CA ARG A 73 6.36 -12.94 -13.79
C ARG A 73 5.63 -13.47 -12.57
N GLU A 74 6.36 -13.97 -11.58
CA GLU A 74 5.78 -14.48 -10.33
C GLU A 74 5.00 -13.40 -9.59
N ILE A 75 5.57 -12.20 -9.47
CA ILE A 75 4.91 -11.02 -8.88
C ILE A 75 3.64 -10.68 -9.68
N HIS A 76 3.73 -10.62 -11.01
CA HIS A 76 2.59 -10.34 -11.87
C HIS A 76 1.46 -11.37 -11.69
N ALA A 77 1.83 -12.66 -11.67
CA ALA A 77 0.91 -13.78 -11.50
C ALA A 77 0.19 -13.74 -10.15
N ARG A 78 0.79 -13.11 -9.13
CA ARG A 78 0.18 -12.94 -7.81
C ARG A 78 -0.72 -11.71 -7.70
N ILE A 79 -0.31 -10.59 -8.30
CA ILE A 79 -1.06 -9.32 -8.22
C ILE A 79 -2.24 -9.31 -9.19
N SER A 80 -2.11 -9.87 -10.39
CA SER A 80 -3.16 -9.82 -11.40
C SER A 80 -4.49 -10.44 -10.92
N PRO A 81 -4.50 -11.63 -10.27
CA PRO A 81 -5.72 -12.17 -9.66
C PRO A 81 -6.30 -11.28 -8.55
N ALA A 82 -5.46 -10.67 -7.71
CA ALA A 82 -5.91 -9.78 -6.65
C ALA A 82 -6.61 -8.53 -7.23
N VAL A 83 -6.09 -7.96 -8.32
CA VAL A 83 -6.76 -6.86 -9.04
C VAL A 83 -8.13 -7.31 -9.53
N GLN A 84 -8.24 -8.49 -10.15
CA GLN A 84 -9.53 -9.01 -10.62
C GLN A 84 -10.51 -9.25 -9.47
N GLU A 85 -10.04 -9.74 -8.34
CA GLU A 85 -10.88 -9.95 -7.16
C GLU A 85 -11.39 -8.62 -6.59
N ILE A 86 -10.57 -7.58 -6.55
CA ILE A 86 -11.02 -6.22 -6.17
C ILE A 86 -12.12 -5.73 -7.11
N PHE A 87 -12.01 -5.96 -8.41
CA PHE A 87 -13.08 -5.62 -9.36
C PHE A 87 -14.40 -6.34 -9.05
N LYS A 88 -14.34 -7.64 -8.73
CA LYS A 88 -15.53 -8.40 -8.32
C LYS A 88 -16.13 -7.87 -7.03
N LEU A 89 -15.29 -7.52 -6.06
CA LEU A 89 -15.72 -6.98 -4.77
C LEU A 89 -16.46 -5.65 -4.95
N LEU A 90 -15.97 -4.78 -5.83
CA LEU A 90 -16.57 -3.48 -6.11
C LEU A 90 -17.92 -3.57 -6.84
N ASP A 91 -18.32 -4.75 -7.35
CA ASP A 91 -19.58 -5.02 -8.09
C ASP A 91 -19.96 -3.89 -9.06
N LEU A 92 -18.98 -3.41 -9.84
CA LEU A 92 -19.16 -2.25 -10.71
C LEU A 92 -20.04 -2.61 -11.91
N LYS A 93 -21.25 -2.07 -11.94
CA LYS A 93 -22.21 -2.23 -13.04
C LYS A 93 -22.04 -1.10 -14.06
N ASP A 94 -22.25 -1.43 -15.34
CA ASP A 94 -22.29 -0.48 -16.46
C ASP A 94 -21.04 0.41 -16.65
N ILE A 95 -19.85 -0.09 -16.29
CA ILE A 95 -18.59 0.63 -16.53
C ILE A 95 -18.06 0.41 -17.94
N SER A 96 -17.49 1.46 -18.54
CA SER A 96 -16.80 1.36 -19.83
C SER A 96 -15.45 0.67 -19.70
N GLN A 97 -14.90 0.18 -20.82
CA GLN A 97 -13.55 -0.39 -20.85
C GLN A 97 -12.49 0.63 -20.40
N GLN A 98 -12.68 1.91 -20.71
CA GLN A 98 -11.76 2.98 -20.29
C GLN A 98 -11.82 3.19 -18.78
N GLN A 99 -13.01 3.14 -18.17
CA GLN A 99 -13.18 3.22 -16.72
C GLN A 99 -12.59 2.00 -16.03
N ALA A 100 -12.85 0.79 -16.54
CA ALA A 100 -12.24 -0.43 -16.04
C ALA A 100 -10.71 -0.35 -16.12
N PHE A 101 -10.15 0.14 -17.22
CA PHE A 101 -8.71 0.34 -17.34
C PHE A 101 -8.18 1.35 -16.30
N ALA A 102 -8.84 2.50 -16.15
CA ALA A 102 -8.42 3.53 -15.20
C ALA A 102 -8.47 3.05 -13.74
N ILE A 103 -9.51 2.32 -13.35
CA ILE A 103 -9.62 1.74 -12.00
C ILE A 103 -8.52 0.68 -11.79
N ALA A 104 -8.29 -0.18 -12.79
CA ALA A 104 -7.25 -1.20 -12.70
C ALA A 104 -5.84 -0.58 -12.67
N TYR A 105 -5.66 0.58 -13.31
CA TYR A 105 -4.45 1.37 -13.27
C TYR A 105 -4.19 1.91 -11.86
N LEU A 106 -5.21 2.49 -11.22
CA LEU A 106 -5.11 3.00 -9.85
C LEU A 106 -4.81 1.90 -8.82
N ILE A 107 -5.50 0.76 -8.93
CA ILE A 107 -5.28 -0.39 -8.04
C ILE A 107 -3.83 -0.90 -8.18
N ARG A 108 -3.33 -1.05 -9.42
CA ARG A 108 -1.92 -1.41 -9.66
C ARG A 108 -0.95 -0.39 -9.10
N GLY A 109 -1.26 0.91 -9.24
CA GLY A 109 -0.50 1.99 -8.61
C GLY A 109 -0.42 1.84 -7.09
N LEU A 110 -1.51 1.43 -6.43
CA LEU A 110 -1.53 1.16 -4.99
C LEU A 110 -0.62 -0.01 -4.60
N PHE A 111 -0.63 -1.10 -5.38
CA PHE A 111 0.30 -2.22 -5.19
C PHE A 111 1.76 -1.77 -5.30
N ILE A 112 2.10 -1.01 -6.36
CA ILE A 112 3.45 -0.45 -6.55
C ILE A 112 3.85 0.39 -5.34
N ALA A 113 2.97 1.31 -4.91
CA ALA A 113 3.25 2.21 -3.80
C ALA A 113 3.50 1.45 -2.48
N LYS A 114 2.66 0.46 -2.15
CA LYS A 114 2.82 -0.31 -0.92
C LYS A 114 4.05 -1.21 -0.93
N ILE A 115 4.35 -1.87 -2.05
CA ILE A 115 5.57 -2.68 -2.18
C ILE A 115 6.82 -1.79 -2.08
N THR A 116 6.81 -0.64 -2.75
CA THR A 116 7.89 0.36 -2.66
C THR A 116 8.08 0.82 -1.22
N TYR A 117 6.99 1.13 -0.52
CA TYR A 117 7.04 1.49 0.90
C TYR A 117 7.69 0.39 1.74
N MET A 118 7.34 -0.88 1.53
CA MET A 118 7.98 -1.99 2.26
C MET A 118 9.47 -2.11 1.96
N ILE A 119 9.87 -1.97 0.69
CA ILE A 119 11.29 -2.01 0.28
C ILE A 119 12.07 -0.90 1.00
N GLU A 120 11.60 0.34 0.94
CA GLU A 120 12.29 1.48 1.51
C GLU A 120 12.27 1.45 3.05
N ALA A 121 11.16 1.05 3.67
CA ALA A 121 11.08 0.86 5.11
C ALA A 121 12.10 -0.18 5.61
N PHE A 122 12.28 -1.26 4.86
CA PHE A 122 13.23 -2.32 5.23
C PHE A 122 14.68 -1.91 5.00
N LYS A 123 14.99 -1.17 3.92
CA LYS A 123 16.31 -0.55 3.69
C LYS A 123 16.67 0.38 4.84
N ASN A 124 15.75 1.28 5.21
CA ASN A 124 15.97 2.23 6.30
C ASN A 124 16.15 1.55 7.66
N LEU A 125 15.49 0.41 7.89
CA LEU A 125 15.72 -0.39 9.10
C LEU A 125 17.11 -1.02 9.11
N ALA A 126 17.58 -1.50 7.96
CA ALA A 126 18.92 -2.09 7.82
C ALA A 126 20.04 -1.03 7.92
N ASP A 127 19.78 0.19 7.46
CA ASP A 127 20.72 1.33 7.51
C ASP A 127 20.62 2.12 8.83
N SER A 128 19.80 1.67 9.78
CA SER A 128 19.57 2.39 11.04
C SER A 128 20.86 2.42 11.88
N PRO A 129 21.34 3.61 12.29
CA PRO A 129 22.68 3.80 12.87
C PRO A 129 22.85 3.29 14.31
N GLU A 130 21.88 2.59 14.89
CA GLU A 130 21.97 2.03 16.25
C GLU A 130 23.03 0.92 16.38
N ASP A 131 23.39 0.28 15.25
CA ASP A 131 24.38 -0.79 15.18
C ASP A 131 25.76 -0.36 14.64
N ASP A 132 26.02 0.95 14.46
CA ASP A 132 27.37 1.42 14.11
C ASP A 132 28.23 1.58 15.38
N PRO A 133 29.24 0.71 15.62
CA PRO A 133 30.13 0.82 16.77
C PRO A 133 30.96 2.13 16.77
N SER A 134 31.05 2.85 15.64
CA SER A 134 31.71 4.15 15.56
C SER A 134 30.85 5.30 16.10
N ASN A 135 29.52 5.12 16.18
CA ASN A 135 28.58 6.16 16.61
C ASN A 135 28.37 6.18 18.14
N ARG A 136 28.75 5.11 18.85
CA ARG A 136 28.75 5.07 20.32
C ARG A 136 29.75 6.04 20.96
N GLY A 137 30.77 6.49 20.22
CA GLY A 137 31.78 7.42 20.71
C GLY A 137 31.39 8.90 20.62
N TRP A 138 30.25 9.24 20.00
CA TRP A 138 29.82 10.63 19.82
C TRP A 138 28.97 11.15 20.99
N LEU A 139 28.18 10.28 21.62
CA LEU A 139 27.36 10.63 22.80
C LEU A 139 28.20 10.82 24.07
N ASP A 140 29.40 10.24 24.14
CA ASP A 140 30.34 10.43 25.25
C ASP A 140 31.18 11.73 25.13
N ARG A 141 31.06 12.48 24.02
CA ARG A 141 31.83 13.73 23.79
C ARG A 141 31.02 15.02 23.92
N THR A 142 29.76 14.95 24.28
CA THR A 142 29.00 16.15 24.62
C THR A 142 29.19 16.44 26.10
N ASP A 143 30.12 17.33 26.43
CA ASP A 143 30.17 17.95 27.76
C ASP A 143 28.78 18.55 28.06
N PRO A 144 28.22 18.36 29.26
CA PRO A 144 26.94 18.98 29.61
C PRO A 144 27.11 20.50 29.56
N ALA A 145 26.37 21.14 28.66
CA ALA A 145 26.29 22.59 28.57
C ALA A 145 25.61 23.14 29.82
N GLY A 146 26.40 23.38 30.87
CA GLY A 146 25.89 23.89 32.13
C GLY A 146 26.93 23.83 33.25
N ASN A 147 27.97 24.65 33.15
CA ASN A 147 28.71 25.20 34.29
C ASN A 147 29.42 26.48 33.81
N ALA A 148 28.66 27.57 33.76
CA ALA A 148 29.17 28.94 33.71
C ALA A 148 28.30 29.79 34.66
#